data_AF-A0A2A2RVP7-F1
#
_entry.id   AF-A0A2A2RVP7-F1
#
_cell.length_a   1.000
_cell.length_b   1.000
_cell.length_c   1.000
_cell.angle_alpha   90.00
_cell.angle_beta   90.00
_cell.angle_gamma   90.00
#
_symmetry.space_group_name_H-M   'P 1'
#
loop_
_entity.id
_entity.type
_entity.pdbx_description
1 polymer ?
#
loop_
_entity_poly.entity_id
_entity_poly.type
_entity_poly.pdbx_seq_one_letter_code
_entity_poly.pdbx_strand_id
1 'polypeptide(L)'
;MRAGGGRVLAAEVSRAGLASEVCPAVTVTSDWLAAARFAGWVGVLLIASYGLEAAGWARAAVTMRAALITGFLWRELPLERLRWTWNGVQWLLVVGLVCLPLGVLASGWLPGWRVAMSHVELISGFGFITVGVATRVVFGHSGERAQLERFHAPITVAAGLMLLSLINRLTGDVIPSTMVSHYLYGALCWLAGLLLWAVRVLPKVLRPDPEG
;
A
#
# COMPACT_ATOMS: atom_id res chain seq x y z
N MET A 1 -6.07 -22.89 -48.75
CA MET A 1 -6.36 -22.44 -47.37
C MET A 1 -5.20 -22.82 -46.47
N ARG A 2 -4.37 -21.85 -46.08
CA ARG A 2 -3.11 -22.03 -45.33
C ARG A 2 -3.38 -21.97 -43.82
N ALA A 3 -3.55 -23.11 -43.17
CA ALA A 3 -3.49 -23.26 -41.72
C ALA A 3 -2.28 -24.18 -41.40
N GLY A 4 -1.11 -23.59 -41.16
CA GLY A 4 0.11 -24.37 -40.93
C GLY A 4 1.34 -23.58 -40.48
N GLY A 5 1.35 -22.25 -40.63
CA GLY A 5 2.53 -21.43 -40.31
C GLY A 5 2.79 -21.16 -38.82
N GLY A 6 1.78 -21.28 -37.95
CA GLY A 6 1.91 -20.91 -36.54
C GLY A 6 2.70 -21.91 -35.67
N ARG A 7 2.70 -23.20 -36.03
CA ARG A 7 3.40 -24.24 -35.25
C ARG A 7 4.90 -24.32 -35.56
N VAL A 8 5.32 -23.90 -36.74
CA VAL A 8 6.73 -23.92 -37.15
C VAL A 8 7.51 -22.78 -36.49
N LEU A 9 6.89 -21.60 -36.36
CA LEU A 9 7.48 -20.45 -35.66
C LEU A 9 7.70 -20.72 -34.16
N ALA A 10 6.75 -21.39 -33.49
CA ALA A 10 6.91 -21.75 -32.08
C ALA A 10 8.04 -22.80 -31.87
N ALA A 11 8.24 -23.70 -32.83
CA ALA A 11 9.27 -24.72 -32.77
C ALA A 11 10.69 -24.18 -33.08
N GLU A 12 10.81 -23.20 -33.98
CA GLU A 12 12.09 -22.54 -34.27
C GLU A 12 12.56 -21.62 -33.13
N VAL A 13 11.65 -20.89 -32.49
CA VAL A 13 11.97 -20.06 -31.30
C VAL A 13 12.43 -20.94 -30.13
N SER A 14 11.90 -22.16 -30.01
CA SER A 14 12.35 -23.14 -29.00
C SER A 14 13.72 -23.74 -29.29
N ARG A 15 14.18 -23.78 -30.56
CA ARG A 15 15.49 -24.31 -30.96
C ARG A 15 16.63 -23.28 -30.88
N ALA A 16 16.31 -21.98 -30.90
CA ALA A 16 17.31 -20.91 -30.91
C ALA A 16 17.95 -20.61 -29.54
N GLY A 17 17.61 -21.34 -28.47
CA GLY A 17 18.14 -21.05 -27.13
C GLY A 17 17.70 -19.69 -26.55
N LEU A 18 16.83 -18.96 -27.24
CA LEU A 18 16.32 -17.63 -26.87
C LEU A 18 15.03 -17.68 -26.06
N ALA A 19 14.53 -18.87 -25.75
CA ALA A 19 13.35 -19.06 -24.88
C ALA A 19 13.63 -18.72 -23.39
N SER A 20 14.88 -18.43 -23.02
CA SER A 20 15.28 -18.20 -21.62
C SER A 20 15.09 -16.77 -21.11
N GLU A 21 14.62 -15.82 -21.92
CA GLU A 21 14.44 -14.42 -21.44
C GLU A 21 13.10 -13.79 -21.85
N VAL A 22 12.05 -14.58 -22.10
CA VAL A 22 10.71 -13.99 -22.04
C VAL A 22 10.42 -13.75 -20.56
N CYS A 23 10.47 -12.49 -20.15
CA CYS A 23 10.14 -12.06 -18.79
C CYS A 23 8.84 -12.76 -18.34
N PRO A 24 8.85 -13.56 -17.25
CA PRO A 24 7.68 -14.32 -16.79
C PRO A 24 6.42 -13.45 -16.60
N ALA A 25 6.61 -12.14 -16.48
CA ALA A 25 5.57 -11.12 -16.48
C ALA A 25 4.67 -11.11 -17.72
N VAL A 26 5.08 -11.71 -18.85
CA VAL A 26 4.34 -11.65 -20.13
C VAL A 26 3.60 -12.96 -20.45
N THR A 27 3.91 -14.06 -19.77
CA THR A 27 3.27 -15.36 -20.05
C THR A 27 2.10 -15.64 -19.12
N VAL A 28 0.89 -15.76 -19.68
CA VAL A 28 -0.32 -16.17 -18.94
C VAL A 28 -0.17 -17.64 -18.52
N THR A 29 0.19 -17.88 -17.26
CA THR A 29 0.24 -19.23 -16.66
C THR A 29 -1.08 -19.58 -15.96
N SER A 30 -1.29 -20.86 -15.66
CA SER A 30 -2.43 -21.31 -14.85
C SER A 30 -2.46 -20.67 -13.47
N ASP A 31 -1.28 -20.50 -12.88
CA ASP A 31 -1.11 -19.93 -11.54
C ASP A 31 -1.42 -18.43 -11.54
N TRP A 32 -0.95 -17.71 -12.57
CA TRP A 32 -1.31 -16.31 -12.78
C TRP A 32 -2.82 -16.16 -12.94
N LEU A 33 -3.47 -17.02 -13.74
CA LEU A 33 -4.91 -16.96 -13.96
C LEU A 33 -5.69 -17.27 -12.66
N ALA A 34 -5.22 -18.22 -11.86
CA ALA A 34 -5.79 -18.53 -10.56
C ALA A 34 -5.68 -17.34 -9.58
N ALA A 35 -4.51 -16.71 -9.50
CA ALA A 35 -4.29 -15.51 -8.70
C ALA A 35 -5.16 -14.34 -9.17
N ALA A 36 -5.21 -14.09 -10.49
CA ALA A 36 -6.04 -13.04 -11.08
C ALA A 36 -7.54 -13.27 -10.81
N ARG A 37 -8.03 -14.51 -10.92
CA ARG A 37 -9.41 -14.87 -10.58
C ARG A 37 -9.71 -14.65 -9.10
N PHE A 38 -8.79 -15.08 -8.22
CA PHE A 38 -8.93 -14.87 -6.79
C PHE A 38 -9.00 -13.38 -6.44
N ALA A 39 -8.06 -12.57 -6.92
CA ALA A 39 -8.05 -11.12 -6.71
C ALA A 39 -9.31 -10.46 -7.30
N GLY A 40 -9.75 -10.89 -8.48
CA GLY A 40 -10.99 -10.44 -9.10
C GLY A 40 -12.22 -10.72 -8.23
N TRP A 41 -12.34 -11.92 -7.65
CA TRP A 41 -13.42 -12.26 -6.73
C TRP A 41 -13.40 -11.42 -5.45
N VAL A 42 -12.22 -11.21 -4.85
CA VAL A 42 -12.07 -10.33 -3.69
C VAL A 42 -12.52 -8.90 -4.04
N GLY A 43 -12.15 -8.39 -5.22
CA GLY A 43 -12.58 -7.08 -5.72
C GLY A 43 -14.11 -6.98 -5.87
N VAL A 44 -14.75 -8.00 -6.47
CA VAL A 44 -16.21 -8.06 -6.60
C VAL A 44 -16.89 -8.09 -5.22
N LEU A 45 -16.39 -8.89 -4.29
CA LEU A 45 -16.93 -8.97 -2.93
C LEU A 45 -16.75 -7.66 -2.16
N LEU A 46 -15.63 -6.96 -2.36
CA LEU A 46 -15.40 -5.63 -1.78
C LEU A 46 -16.43 -4.62 -2.31
N ILE A 47 -16.73 -4.63 -3.61
CA ILE A 47 -17.77 -3.76 -4.20
C ILE A 47 -19.15 -4.14 -3.64
N ALA A 48 -19.47 -5.44 -3.59
CA ALA A 48 -20.72 -5.92 -3.01
C ALA A 48 -20.90 -5.51 -1.54
N SER A 49 -19.81 -5.38 -0.78
CA SER A 49 -19.85 -4.87 0.59
C SER A 49 -20.41 -3.44 0.67
N TYR A 50 -20.13 -2.57 -0.30
CA TYR A 50 -20.72 -1.23 -0.32
C TYR A 50 -22.21 -1.27 -0.66
N GLY A 51 -22.65 -2.23 -1.49
CA GLY A 51 -24.06 -2.50 -1.73
C GLY A 51 -24.81 -2.92 -0.46
N LEU A 52 -24.20 -3.80 0.36
CA LEU A 52 -24.74 -4.17 1.67
C LEU A 52 -24.81 -2.98 2.62
N GLU A 53 -23.80 -2.10 2.62
CA GLU A 53 -23.83 -0.87 3.43
C GLU A 53 -25.01 0.03 3.00
N ALA A 54 -25.20 0.21 1.69
CA ALA A 54 -26.29 1.00 1.13
C ALA A 54 -27.68 0.41 1.43
N ALA A 55 -27.78 -0.92 1.54
CA ALA A 55 -28.99 -1.63 1.97
C ALA A 55 -29.27 -1.52 3.48
N GLY A 56 -28.46 -0.76 4.23
CA GLY A 56 -28.61 -0.53 5.68
C GLY A 56 -27.83 -1.49 6.56
N TRP A 57 -27.10 -2.45 5.99
CA TRP A 57 -26.37 -3.48 6.75
C TRP A 57 -24.92 -3.03 7.03
N ALA A 58 -24.76 -1.81 7.55
CA ALA A 58 -23.47 -1.13 7.65
C ALA A 58 -22.40 -1.92 8.42
N ARG A 59 -22.74 -2.49 9.57
CA ARG A 59 -21.77 -3.27 10.39
C ARG A 59 -21.32 -4.55 9.69
N ALA A 60 -22.25 -5.26 9.06
CA ALA A 60 -21.94 -6.48 8.30
C ALA A 60 -21.07 -6.15 7.09
N ALA A 61 -21.42 -5.10 6.34
CA ALA A 61 -20.66 -4.60 5.20
C ALA A 61 -19.22 -4.26 5.57
N VAL A 62 -19.02 -3.46 6.63
CA VAL A 62 -17.68 -3.04 7.07
C VAL A 62 -16.87 -4.22 7.60
N THR A 63 -17.48 -5.11 8.39
CA THR A 63 -16.79 -6.31 8.89
C THR A 63 -16.38 -7.23 7.75
N MET A 64 -17.24 -7.41 6.74
CA MET A 64 -16.90 -8.15 5.53
C MET A 64 -15.72 -7.50 4.79
N ARG A 65 -15.72 -6.18 4.66
CA ARG A 65 -14.64 -5.42 4.01
C ARG A 65 -13.31 -5.59 4.74
N ALA A 66 -13.30 -5.42 6.06
CA ALA A 66 -12.12 -5.63 6.89
C ALA A 66 -11.60 -7.08 6.78
N ALA A 67 -12.50 -8.07 6.81
CA ALA A 67 -12.15 -9.48 6.66
C ALA A 67 -11.57 -9.80 5.27
N LEU A 68 -12.15 -9.26 4.19
CA LEU A 68 -11.65 -9.42 2.83
C LEU A 68 -10.26 -8.80 2.66
N ILE A 69 -10.05 -7.57 3.14
CA ILE A 69 -8.75 -6.90 3.11
C ILE A 69 -7.73 -7.73 3.89
N THR A 70 -8.07 -8.15 5.11
CA THR A 70 -7.16 -8.92 5.97
C THR A 70 -6.83 -10.28 5.34
N GLY A 71 -7.83 -11.00 4.83
CA GLY A 71 -7.64 -12.30 4.20
C GLY A 71 -6.83 -12.21 2.90
N PHE A 72 -7.05 -11.16 2.10
CA PHE A 72 -6.26 -10.90 0.90
C PHE A 72 -4.80 -10.59 1.25
N LEU A 73 -4.58 -9.68 2.21
CA LEU A 73 -3.25 -9.34 2.68
C LEU A 73 -2.53 -10.55 3.30
N TRP A 74 -3.22 -11.37 4.08
CA TRP A 74 -2.66 -12.59 4.68
C TRP A 74 -2.16 -13.59 3.64
N ARG A 75 -2.87 -13.68 2.50
CA ARG A 75 -2.49 -14.59 1.41
C ARG A 75 -1.37 -14.04 0.54
N GLU A 76 -1.44 -12.77 0.16
CA GLU A 76 -0.53 -12.17 -0.81
C GLU A 76 0.76 -11.63 -0.17
N LEU A 77 0.75 -11.37 1.14
CA LEU A 77 1.95 -11.02 1.87
C LEU A 77 2.57 -12.29 2.46
N PRO A 78 3.73 -12.75 1.96
CA PRO A 78 4.49 -13.80 2.63
C PRO A 78 5.01 -13.25 3.97
N LEU A 79 4.23 -13.46 5.03
CA LEU A 79 4.53 -12.96 6.37
C LEU A 79 5.89 -13.47 6.88
N GLU A 80 6.35 -14.62 6.39
CA GLU A 80 7.67 -15.17 6.70
C GLU A 80 8.82 -14.31 6.16
N ARG A 81 8.57 -13.57 5.07
CA ARG A 81 9.54 -12.63 4.48
C ARG A 81 9.40 -11.22 5.05
N LEU A 82 8.35 -10.95 5.82
CA LEU A 82 8.16 -9.68 6.48
C LEU A 82 9.14 -9.58 7.66
N ARG A 83 10.31 -8.98 7.41
CA ARG A 83 11.25 -8.66 8.49
C ARG A 83 10.59 -7.63 9.40
N TRP A 84 10.27 -8.02 10.63
CA TRP A 84 9.72 -7.11 11.63
C TRP A 84 10.86 -6.28 12.24
N THR A 85 11.33 -5.28 11.49
CA THR A 85 12.38 -4.36 11.95
C THR A 85 11.81 -2.97 12.10
N TRP A 86 12.05 -2.36 13.26
CA TRP A 86 11.78 -0.94 13.50
C TRP A 86 12.80 -0.01 12.84
N ASN A 87 13.80 -0.58 12.16
CA ASN A 87 14.80 0.15 11.41
C ASN A 87 14.35 0.40 9.96
N GLY A 88 14.75 1.55 9.42
CA GLY A 88 14.52 1.90 8.03
C GLY A 88 13.08 2.21 7.67
N VAL A 89 12.69 1.82 6.46
CA VAL A 89 11.38 2.14 5.84
C VAL A 89 10.33 1.07 6.16
N GLN A 90 10.77 -0.10 6.63
CA GLN A 90 9.93 -1.28 6.79
C GLN A 90 8.79 -1.08 7.79
N TRP A 91 9.03 -0.36 8.89
CA TRP A 91 8.01 -0.10 9.90
C TRP A 91 6.83 0.72 9.35
N LEU A 92 7.06 1.61 8.38
CA LEU A 92 5.99 2.35 7.69
C LEU A 92 5.01 1.41 7.01
N LEU A 93 5.54 0.40 6.32
CA LEU A 93 4.73 -0.60 5.63
C LEU A 93 3.95 -1.43 6.64
N VAL A 94 4.59 -1.88 7.72
CA VAL A 94 3.93 -2.67 8.77
C VAL A 94 2.80 -1.88 9.42
N VAL A 95 3.07 -0.64 9.85
CA VAL A 95 2.06 0.23 10.46
C VAL A 95 0.93 0.50 9.48
N GLY A 96 1.24 0.84 8.22
CA GLY A 96 0.21 1.08 7.21
C GLY A 96 -0.65 -0.16 6.92
N LEU A 97 -0.03 -1.34 6.78
CA LEU A 97 -0.74 -2.59 6.54
C LEU A 97 -1.68 -2.96 7.70
N VAL A 98 -1.29 -2.68 8.95
CA VAL A 98 -2.14 -2.90 10.13
C VAL A 98 -3.25 -1.85 10.22
N CYS A 99 -2.94 -0.58 9.92
CA CYS A 99 -3.92 0.50 9.97
C CYS A 99 -5.03 0.39 8.92
N LEU A 100 -4.79 -0.28 7.78
CA LEU A 100 -5.82 -0.47 6.74
C LEU A 100 -7.07 -1.20 7.26
N PRO A 101 -7.00 -2.48 7.69
CA PRO A 101 -8.19 -3.19 8.19
C PRO A 101 -8.71 -2.59 9.49
N LEU A 102 -7.84 -2.04 10.36
CA LEU A 102 -8.27 -1.40 11.60
C LEU A 102 -9.07 -0.12 11.36
N GLY A 103 -8.64 0.74 10.43
CA GLY A 103 -9.35 1.98 10.09
C GLY A 103 -10.72 1.68 9.49
N VAL A 104 -10.78 0.73 8.54
CA VAL A 104 -12.04 0.23 7.96
C VAL A 104 -12.97 -0.25 9.08
N LEU A 105 -12.50 -1.17 9.94
CA LEU A 105 -13.30 -1.76 11.00
C LEU A 105 -13.78 -0.71 12.01
N ALA A 106 -12.88 0.16 12.49
CA ALA A 106 -13.21 1.21 13.44
C ALA A 106 -14.25 2.19 12.89
N SER A 107 -14.18 2.54 11.60
CA SER A 107 -15.13 3.46 10.97
C SER A 107 -16.57 2.94 10.95
N GLY A 108 -16.79 1.62 10.84
CA GLY A 108 -18.13 1.04 10.83
C GLY A 108 -18.69 0.73 12.22
N TRP A 109 -17.82 0.44 13.19
CA TRP A 109 -18.24 0.10 14.56
C TRP A 109 -18.43 1.34 15.44
N LEU A 110 -17.79 2.46 15.11
CA LEU A 110 -17.91 3.74 15.81
C LEU A 110 -18.57 4.79 14.88
N PRO A 111 -19.88 4.70 14.60
CA PRO A 111 -20.53 5.56 13.60
C PRO A 111 -20.43 7.05 13.91
N GLY A 112 -20.42 7.45 15.19
CA GLY A 112 -20.22 8.84 15.59
C GLY A 112 -18.81 9.38 15.31
N TRP A 113 -17.83 8.48 15.13
CA TRP A 113 -16.42 8.79 14.85
C TRP A 113 -16.01 8.27 13.47
N ARG A 114 -16.98 7.93 12.61
CA ARG A 114 -16.73 7.29 11.32
C ARG A 114 -15.71 8.07 10.50
N VAL A 115 -15.91 9.39 10.39
CA VAL A 115 -15.03 10.27 9.61
C VAL A 115 -13.62 10.29 10.20
N ALA A 116 -13.47 10.47 11.52
CA ALA A 116 -12.17 10.40 12.20
C ALA A 116 -11.48 9.05 11.97
N MET A 117 -12.18 7.93 12.17
CA MET A 117 -11.62 6.59 12.03
C MET A 117 -11.23 6.25 10.59
N SER A 118 -11.94 6.78 9.58
CA SER A 118 -11.51 6.70 8.18
C SER A 118 -10.18 7.42 7.91
N HIS A 119 -9.74 8.35 8.76
CA HIS A 119 -8.39 8.91 8.61
C HIS A 119 -7.30 7.95 9.06
N VAL A 120 -7.60 6.94 9.89
CA VAL A 120 -6.63 5.88 10.23
C VAL A 120 -6.30 5.03 9.00
N GLU A 121 -7.29 4.67 8.17
CA GLU A 121 -7.02 3.96 6.92
C GLU A 121 -6.34 4.87 5.87
N LEU A 122 -6.73 6.15 5.77
CA LEU A 122 -6.22 7.05 4.73
C LEU A 122 -4.83 7.62 5.05
N ILE A 123 -4.64 8.23 6.24
CA ILE A 123 -3.40 8.91 6.62
C ILE A 123 -2.30 7.90 6.94
N SER A 124 -2.55 6.94 7.84
CA SER A 124 -1.53 5.96 8.21
C SER A 124 -1.56 4.74 7.32
N GLY A 125 -2.73 4.18 6.99
CA GLY A 125 -2.82 3.00 6.12
C GLY A 125 -2.24 3.22 4.72
N PHE A 126 -3.01 3.88 3.85
CA PHE A 126 -2.60 4.18 2.48
C PHE A 126 -1.41 5.14 2.43
N GLY A 127 -1.38 6.17 3.28
CA GLY A 127 -0.29 7.15 3.31
C GLY A 127 1.07 6.50 3.59
N PHE A 128 1.20 5.66 4.62
CA PHE A 128 2.50 5.06 4.95
C PHE A 128 2.89 3.96 4.00
N ILE A 129 1.94 3.18 3.49
CA ILE A 129 2.22 2.23 2.41
C ILE A 129 2.76 2.96 1.19
N THR A 130 2.12 4.07 0.79
CA THR A 130 2.55 4.86 -0.38
C THR A 130 3.95 5.41 -0.20
N VAL A 131 4.22 6.09 0.91
CA VAL A 131 5.54 6.66 1.23
C VAL A 131 6.59 5.57 1.37
N GLY A 132 6.26 4.45 2.02
CA GLY A 132 7.14 3.32 2.22
C GLY A 132 7.52 2.64 0.90
N VAL A 133 6.55 2.33 0.04
CA VAL A 133 6.76 1.74 -1.28
C VAL A 133 7.55 2.71 -2.17
N ALA A 134 7.15 3.98 -2.24
CA ALA A 134 7.85 4.98 -3.03
C ALA A 134 9.33 5.09 -2.61
N THR A 135 9.61 5.11 -1.30
CA THR A 135 10.99 5.12 -0.80
C THR A 135 11.77 3.87 -1.23
N ARG A 136 11.14 2.68 -1.16
CA ARG A 136 11.79 1.43 -1.60
C ARG A 136 12.09 1.41 -3.08
N VAL A 137 11.18 1.91 -3.92
CA VAL A 137 11.38 2.02 -5.37
C VAL A 137 12.53 2.98 -5.66
N VAL A 138 12.49 4.19 -5.08
CA VAL A 138 13.52 5.21 -5.32
C VAL A 138 14.91 4.72 -4.92
N PHE A 139 15.06 4.20 -3.70
CA PHE A 139 16.36 3.70 -3.23
C PHE A 139 16.78 2.40 -3.93
N GLY A 140 15.81 1.61 -4.38
CA GLY A 140 16.02 0.36 -5.11
C GLY A 140 16.63 0.57 -6.50
N HIS A 141 16.34 1.70 -7.13
CA HIS A 141 16.83 2.12 -8.45
C HIS A 141 17.93 3.18 -8.40
N SER A 142 18.31 3.67 -7.23
CA SER A 142 19.37 4.67 -7.07
C SER A 142 20.70 4.09 -6.57
N GLY A 143 20.87 2.76 -6.59
CA GLY A 143 22.03 2.08 -6.00
C GLY A 143 22.16 2.20 -4.47
N GLU A 144 21.15 2.76 -3.77
CA GLU A 144 21.21 3.02 -2.32
C GLU A 144 20.43 1.97 -1.50
N ARG A 145 20.31 0.73 -1.99
CA ARG A 145 19.54 -0.36 -1.32
C ARG A 145 19.97 -0.61 0.13
N ALA A 146 21.26 -0.53 0.42
CA ALA A 146 21.80 -0.71 1.77
C ALA A 146 21.25 0.32 2.77
N GLN A 147 20.79 1.48 2.29
CA GLN A 147 20.15 2.46 3.15
C GLN A 147 18.74 2.00 3.59
N LEU A 148 18.01 1.17 2.84
CA LEU A 148 16.66 0.74 3.25
C LEU A 148 16.62 -0.01 4.59
N GLU A 149 17.72 -0.64 4.98
CA GLU A 149 17.84 -1.38 6.25
C GLU A 149 18.34 -0.53 7.41
N ARG A 150 18.86 0.68 7.12
CA ARG A 150 19.43 1.59 8.13
C ARG A 150 18.38 2.55 8.65
N PHE A 151 18.55 3.00 9.89
CA PHE A 151 17.71 4.06 10.44
C PHE A 151 17.91 5.39 9.69
N HIS A 152 16.83 5.97 9.19
CA HIS A 152 16.81 7.26 8.49
C HIS A 152 16.08 8.30 9.29
N ALA A 153 16.81 9.06 10.10
CA ALA A 153 16.23 10.13 10.91
C ALA A 153 15.25 11.04 10.12
N PRO A 154 15.56 11.49 8.87
CA PRO A 154 14.65 12.37 8.15
C PRO A 154 13.33 11.69 7.75
N ILE A 155 13.38 10.42 7.37
CA ILE A 155 12.18 9.63 7.01
C ILE A 155 11.36 9.34 8.27
N THR A 156 12.03 9.00 9.38
CA THR A 156 11.38 8.77 10.67
C THR A 156 10.71 10.04 11.19
N VAL A 157 11.35 11.20 11.06
CA VAL A 157 10.76 12.50 11.43
C VAL A 157 9.58 12.84 10.52
N ALA A 158 9.71 12.64 9.20
CA ALA A 158 8.61 12.85 8.26
C ALA A 158 7.38 12.00 8.62
N ALA A 159 7.60 10.74 8.94
CA ALA A 159 6.56 9.83 9.37
C ALA A 159 5.97 10.20 10.73
N GLY A 160 6.80 10.66 11.68
CA GLY A 160 6.35 11.18 12.96
C GLY A 160 5.44 12.40 12.81
N LEU A 161 5.74 13.31 11.88
CA LEU A 161 4.87 14.44 11.54
C LEU A 161 3.54 13.98 10.93
N MET A 162 3.56 12.95 10.07
CA MET A 162 2.33 12.38 9.52
C MET A 162 1.50 11.64 10.59
N LEU A 163 2.13 10.98 11.57
CA LEU A 163 1.41 10.43 12.74
C LEU A 163 0.82 11.54 13.61
N LEU A 164 1.55 12.62 13.84
CA LEU A 164 1.06 13.77 14.58
C LEU A 164 -0.14 14.43 13.87
N SER A 165 -0.17 14.39 12.53
CA SER A 165 -1.34 14.78 11.75
C SER A 165 -2.56 13.92 12.08
N LEU A 166 -2.40 12.60 12.10
CA LEU A 166 -3.47 11.68 12.47
C LEU A 166 -3.96 11.93 13.90
N ILE A 167 -3.05 12.10 14.87
CA ILE A 167 -3.43 12.39 16.26
C ILE A 167 -4.25 13.68 16.32
N ASN A 168 -3.78 14.77 15.70
CA ASN A 168 -4.52 16.03 15.65
C ASN A 168 -5.90 15.87 15.00
N ARG A 169 -5.99 15.04 13.96
CA ARG A 169 -7.27 14.74 13.30
C ARG A 169 -8.24 14.03 14.25
N LEU A 170 -7.77 13.03 14.98
CA LEU A 170 -8.60 12.30 15.94
C LEU A 170 -9.01 13.16 17.15
N THR A 171 -8.12 14.03 17.63
CA THR A 171 -8.42 14.91 18.78
C THR A 171 -9.33 16.07 18.42
N GLY A 172 -9.29 16.55 17.17
CA GLY A 172 -10.16 17.64 16.70
C GLY A 172 -11.66 17.31 16.80
N ASP A 173 -12.01 16.03 16.71
CA ASP A 173 -13.39 15.54 16.86
C ASP A 173 -13.82 15.44 18.34
N VAL A 174 -12.87 15.46 19.29
CA VAL A 174 -13.15 15.36 20.74
C VAL A 174 -13.37 16.72 21.39
N ILE A 175 -12.70 17.76 20.90
CA ILE A 175 -12.69 19.10 21.52
C ILE A 175 -13.24 20.14 20.51
N PRO A 176 -14.56 20.38 20.49
CA PRO A 176 -15.18 21.28 19.50
C PRO A 176 -14.65 22.71 19.52
N SER A 177 -14.22 23.21 20.69
CA SER A 177 -13.72 24.57 20.86
C SER A 177 -12.41 24.85 20.14
N THR A 178 -11.60 23.82 19.86
CA THR A 178 -10.30 23.93 19.18
C THR A 178 -10.24 23.13 17.88
N MET A 179 -11.38 22.65 17.37
CA MET A 179 -11.49 21.79 16.20
C MET A 179 -10.75 22.35 14.97
N VAL A 180 -11.00 23.62 14.63
CA VAL A 180 -10.38 24.28 13.47
C VAL A 180 -8.86 24.31 13.60
N SER A 181 -8.35 24.62 14.80
CA SER A 181 -6.91 24.66 15.07
C SER A 181 -6.28 23.29 14.93
N HIS A 182 -6.89 22.24 15.48
CA HIS A 182 -6.39 20.87 15.33
C HIS A 182 -6.37 20.43 13.86
N TYR A 183 -7.40 20.74 13.08
CA TYR A 183 -7.40 20.40 11.65
C TYR A 183 -6.31 21.13 10.87
N LEU A 184 -6.09 22.42 11.16
CA LEU A 184 -5.03 23.19 10.53
C LEU A 184 -3.65 22.65 10.90
N TYR A 185 -3.38 22.40 12.19
CA TYR A 185 -2.12 21.80 12.62
C TYR A 185 -1.93 20.40 12.05
N GLY A 186 -3.00 19.61 11.96
CA GLY A 186 -2.98 18.30 11.33
C GLY A 186 -2.58 18.38 9.86
N ALA A 187 -3.20 19.26 9.09
CA ALA A 187 -2.87 19.47 7.67
C ALA A 187 -1.42 19.96 7.49
N LEU A 188 -0.99 20.93 8.30
CA LEU A 188 0.37 21.46 8.26
C LEU A 188 1.42 20.40 8.62
N CYS A 189 1.18 19.57 9.65
CA CYS A 189 2.08 18.48 10.02
C CYS A 189 2.19 17.45 8.88
N TRP A 190 1.07 17.09 8.25
CA TRP A 190 1.08 16.15 7.14
C TRP A 190 1.87 16.68 5.94
N LEU A 191 1.59 17.94 5.56
CA LEU A 191 2.28 18.61 4.46
C LEU A 191 3.78 18.74 4.75
N ALA A 192 4.17 19.15 5.96
CA ALA A 192 5.57 19.26 6.37
C ALA A 192 6.28 17.90 6.34
N GLY A 193 5.63 16.84 6.81
CA GLY A 193 6.14 15.48 6.73
C GLY A 193 6.35 15.03 5.29
N LEU A 194 5.36 15.26 4.42
CA LEU A 194 5.46 14.89 3.01
C LEU A 194 6.54 15.68 2.27
N LEU A 195 6.64 16.99 2.51
CA LEU A 195 7.68 17.84 1.92
C LEU A 195 9.08 17.43 2.40
N LEU A 196 9.25 17.15 3.70
CA LEU A 196 10.51 16.65 4.22
C LEU A 196 10.90 15.32 3.56
N TRP A 197 9.95 14.39 3.42
CA TRP A 197 10.19 13.15 2.69
C TRP A 197 10.57 13.42 1.23
N ALA A 198 9.80 14.25 0.52
CA ALA A 198 10.02 14.56 -0.89
C ALA A 198 11.40 15.17 -1.14
N VAL A 199 11.79 16.18 -0.35
CA VAL A 199 13.11 16.83 -0.47
C VAL A 199 14.27 15.87 -0.21
N ARG A 200 14.08 14.84 0.63
CA ARG A 200 15.17 13.90 1.01
C ARG A 200 15.21 12.65 0.14
N VAL A 201 14.08 12.20 -0.37
CA VAL A 201 13.95 10.95 -1.13
C VAL A 201 13.88 11.22 -2.62
N LEU A 202 13.05 12.16 -3.07
CA LEU A 202 12.76 12.35 -4.49
C LEU A 202 13.98 12.72 -5.36
N PRO A 203 14.94 13.55 -4.91
CA PRO A 203 16.14 13.85 -5.70
C PRO A 203 16.98 12.61 -6.04
N LYS A 204 16.85 11.53 -5.27
CA LYS A 204 17.59 10.29 -5.52
C LYS A 204 17.12 9.55 -6.78
N VAL A 205 15.91 9.85 -7.30
CA VAL A 205 15.44 9.35 -8.60
C VAL A 205 16.37 9.79 -9.74
N LEU A 206 17.04 10.93 -9.58
CA LEU A 206 17.96 11.45 -10.59
C LEU A 206 19.34 10.78 -10.55
N ARG A 207 19.58 9.88 -9.61
CA ARG A 207 20.82 9.11 -9.50
C ARG A 207 20.60 7.73 -10.12
N PRO A 208 21.18 7.44 -11.29
CA PRO A 208 21.09 6.11 -11.87
C PRO A 208 21.83 5.09 -11.01
N ASP A 209 21.32 3.86 -10.97
CA ASP A 209 22.00 2.72 -10.38
C ASP A 209 23.29 2.44 -11.17
N PRO A 210 24.49 2.50 -10.58
CA PRO A 210 25.73 2.22 -11.30
C PRO A 210 25.85 0.75 -11.74
N GLU A 211 25.01 -0.15 -11.21
CA GLU A 211 24.99 -1.59 -11.54
C GLU A 211 23.81 -1.98 -12.47
N GLY A 212 22.99 -1.01 -12.90
CA GLY A 212 21.75 -1.23 -13.66
C GLY A 212 21.81 -0.82 -15.14
#